data_AF-A0A964KYF1-F1
#
_entry.id   AF-A0A964KYF1-F1
#
_cell.length_a   1.000
_cell.length_b   1.000
_cell.length_c   1.000
_cell.angle_alpha   90.00
_cell.angle_beta   90.00
_cell.angle_gamma   90.00
#
_symmetry.space_group_name_H-M   'P 1'
#
loop_
_entity.id
_entity.type
_entity.pdbx_description
1 polymer ?
#
loop_
_entity_poly.entity_id
_entity_poly.type
_entity_poly.pdbx_seq_one_letter_code
_entity_poly.pdbx_strand_id
1 'polypeptide(L)'
;MEPIALAIIILLLLALVCLVMYFSYLQQNSKLDEINARLSKLQPYPSRRRDSKIIRQQRAASGDHMMLLEAALQNSQREDLTPEELQAIDAARDTFKVCADELKNDGEWMGVPFDLEWFELLERLPIVKRLYRASEFSVMGESTLVEEVPIAIANQKKPD
;
A
#
# COMPACT_ATOMS: atom_id res chain seq x y z
N MET A 1 0.63 8.43 77.31
CA MET A 1 0.63 7.35 76.31
C MET A 1 0.08 7.79 74.95
N GLU A 2 -0.35 9.05 74.81
CA GLU A 2 -0.98 9.58 73.58
C GLU A 2 -0.12 9.61 72.29
N PRO A 3 1.17 10.03 72.30
CA PRO A 3 1.89 10.26 71.03
C PRO A 3 2.36 8.97 70.36
N ILE A 4 2.66 7.94 71.15
CA ILE A 4 3.12 6.63 70.63
C ILE A 4 1.95 5.90 69.96
N ALA A 5 0.76 5.97 70.55
CA ALA A 5 -0.45 5.40 69.94
C ALA A 5 -0.79 6.09 68.61
N LEU A 6 -0.70 7.42 68.53
CA LEU A 6 -0.91 8.17 67.29
C LEU A 6 0.14 7.82 66.22
N ALA A 7 1.41 7.67 66.60
CA ALA A 7 2.46 7.27 65.68
C ALA A 7 2.22 5.87 65.08
N ILE A 8 1.77 4.91 65.90
CA ILE A 8 1.44 3.55 65.45
C ILE A 8 0.26 3.57 64.48
N ILE A 9 -0.77 4.36 64.75
CA ILE A 9 -1.95 4.50 63.88
C ILE A 9 -1.55 5.10 62.53
N ILE A 10 -0.73 6.15 62.51
CA ILE A 10 -0.23 6.77 61.27
C ILE A 10 0.60 5.78 60.46
N LEU A 11 1.46 4.99 61.13
CA LEU A 11 2.30 3.99 60.47
C LEU A 11 1.45 2.86 59.87
N LEU A 12 0.40 2.41 60.58
CA LEU A 12 -0.57 1.46 60.05
C LEU A 12 -1.33 2.00 58.83
N LEU A 13 -1.75 3.26 58.87
CA LEU A 13 -2.45 3.90 57.76
C LEU A 13 -1.54 4.04 56.54
N LEU A 14 -0.28 4.42 56.75
CA LEU A 14 0.72 4.50 55.69
C LEU A 14 1.04 3.11 55.10
N ALA A 15 1.16 2.08 55.94
CA ALA A 15 1.34 0.70 55.49
C ALA A 15 0.15 0.22 54.64
N LEU A 16 -1.08 0.58 55.01
CA LEU A 16 -2.29 0.26 54.25
C LEU A 16 -2.30 0.94 52.89
N VAL A 17 -1.92 2.22 52.81
CA VAL A 17 -1.78 2.94 51.52
C VAL A 17 -0.70 2.31 50.64
N CYS A 18 0.46 1.97 51.20
CA CYS A 18 1.52 1.26 50.48
C CYS A 18 1.05 -0.09 49.95
N LEU A 19 0.27 -0.84 50.74
CA LEU A 19 -0.27 -2.14 50.35
C LEU A 19 -1.25 -1.98 49.19
N VAL A 20 -2.20 -1.04 49.26
CA VAL A 20 -3.15 -0.76 48.16
C VAL A 20 -2.41 -0.35 46.88
N MET A 21 -1.38 0.49 46.98
CA MET A 21 -0.53 0.89 45.85
C MET A 21 0.18 -0.31 45.23
N TYR A 22 0.76 -1.19 46.04
CA TYR A 22 1.45 -2.39 45.58
C TYR A 22 0.50 -3.35 44.84
N PHE A 23 -0.68 -3.62 45.40
CA PHE A 23 -1.69 -4.44 44.73
C PHE A 23 -2.19 -3.81 43.43
N SER A 24 -2.36 -2.48 43.39
CA SER A 24 -2.74 -1.76 42.18
C SER A 24 -1.66 -1.88 41.10
N TYR A 25 -0.38 -1.81 41.46
CA TYR A 25 0.75 -2.01 40.55
C TYR A 25 0.78 -3.43 39.95
N LEU A 26 0.57 -4.47 40.77
CA LEU A 26 0.44 -5.84 40.27
C LEU A 26 -0.73 -6.01 39.29
N GLN A 27 -1.88 -5.40 39.58
CA GLN A 27 -3.06 -5.44 38.69
C GLN A 27 -2.85 -4.67 37.38
N GLN A 28 -2.01 -3.63 37.36
CA GLN A 28 -1.68 -2.90 36.12
C GLN A 28 -0.76 -3.72 35.22
N ASN A 29 0.25 -4.39 35.81
CA ASN A 29 1.19 -5.20 35.04
C ASN A 29 0.51 -6.38 34.32
N SER A 30 -0.44 -7.05 34.97
CA SER A 30 -1.16 -8.17 34.33
C SER A 30 -2.06 -7.73 33.16
N LYS A 31 -2.61 -6.50 33.21
CA LYS A 31 -3.39 -5.93 32.10
C LYS A 31 -2.50 -5.60 30.89
N LEU A 32 -1.26 -5.18 31.12
CA LEU A 32 -0.29 -4.94 30.04
C LEU A 32 0.11 -6.24 29.34
N ASP A 33 0.26 -7.33 30.08
CA ASP A 33 0.53 -8.66 29.51
C ASP A 33 -0.62 -9.15 28.63
N GLU A 34 -1.87 -8.91 29.03
CA GLU A 34 -3.04 -9.26 28.22
C GLU A 34 -3.13 -8.40 26.95
N ILE A 35 -2.82 -7.11 27.03
CA ILE A 35 -2.79 -6.21 25.86
C ILE A 35 -1.68 -6.64 24.91
N ASN A 36 -0.48 -6.96 25.40
CA ASN A 36 0.61 -7.51 24.59
C ASN A 36 0.25 -8.86 23.97
N ALA A 37 -0.46 -9.73 24.70
CA ALA A 37 -0.93 -11.01 24.19
C ALA A 37 -2.06 -10.88 23.15
N ARG A 38 -2.87 -9.82 23.23
CA ARG A 38 -3.88 -9.50 22.20
C ARG A 38 -3.24 -8.81 20.99
N LEU A 39 -2.25 -7.94 21.19
CA LEU A 39 -1.45 -7.34 20.12
C LEU A 39 -0.64 -8.39 19.36
N SER A 40 -0.05 -9.38 20.05
CA SER A 40 0.71 -10.44 19.38
C SER A 40 -0.18 -11.39 18.55
N LYS A 41 -1.46 -11.54 18.93
CA LYS A 41 -2.47 -12.28 18.14
C LYS A 41 -3.00 -11.49 16.95
N LEU A 42 -2.98 -10.16 17.04
CA LEU A 42 -3.37 -9.24 15.96
C LEU A 42 -2.21 -8.80 15.09
N GLN A 43 -0.97 -9.11 15.49
CA GLN A 43 0.19 -8.91 14.66
C GLN A 43 -0.03 -9.76 13.41
N PRO A 44 -0.17 -9.15 12.21
CA PRO A 44 -0.31 -9.91 10.99
C PRO A 44 0.87 -10.87 10.96
N TYR A 45 0.55 -12.16 10.78
CA TYR A 45 1.51 -13.22 10.53
C TYR A 45 2.69 -12.63 9.78
N PRO A 46 3.95 -12.70 10.27
CA PRO A 46 5.07 -12.10 9.55
C PRO A 46 4.98 -12.68 8.15
N SER A 47 4.60 -11.82 7.19
CA SER A 47 4.33 -12.22 5.82
C SER A 47 5.55 -13.00 5.41
N ARG A 48 5.39 -14.31 5.24
CA ARG A 48 6.51 -15.25 5.11
C ARG A 48 7.49 -14.63 4.13
N ARG A 49 8.63 -14.15 4.64
CA ARG A 49 9.61 -13.39 3.84
C ARG A 49 9.89 -14.23 2.60
N ARG A 50 9.42 -13.76 1.45
CA ARG A 50 9.63 -14.47 0.20
C ARG A 50 11.11 -14.41 -0.11
N ASP A 51 11.67 -15.50 -0.61
CA ASP A 51 13.07 -15.49 -1.05
C ASP A 51 13.24 -14.38 -2.11
N SER A 52 14.23 -13.50 -1.91
CA SER A 52 14.52 -12.39 -2.81
C SER A 52 14.77 -12.87 -4.24
N LYS A 53 15.27 -14.10 -4.42
CA LYS A 53 15.40 -14.74 -5.73
C LYS A 53 14.06 -14.97 -6.41
N ILE A 54 13.04 -15.41 -5.67
CA ILE A 54 11.69 -15.65 -6.21
C ILE A 54 11.04 -14.32 -6.59
N ILE A 55 11.23 -13.27 -5.78
CA ILE A 55 10.72 -11.92 -6.08
C ILE A 55 11.34 -11.39 -7.38
N ARG A 56 12.67 -11.50 -7.53
CA ARG A 56 13.37 -11.10 -8.75
C ARG A 56 12.97 -11.95 -9.95
N GLN A 57 12.76 -13.25 -9.78
CA GLN A 57 12.27 -14.13 -10.84
C GLN A 57 10.87 -13.73 -11.32
N GLN A 58 9.95 -13.45 -10.40
CA GLN A 58 8.60 -12.98 -10.75
C GLN A 58 8.66 -11.66 -11.52
N ARG A 59 9.49 -10.72 -11.06
CA ARG A 59 9.71 -9.45 -11.73
C ARG A 59 10.31 -9.63 -13.13
N ALA A 60 11.31 -10.51 -13.28
CA ALA A 60 11.92 -10.82 -14.56
C ALA A 60 10.88 -11.40 -15.54
N ALA A 61 10.04 -12.35 -15.09
CA ALA A 61 8.97 -12.91 -15.92
C ALA A 61 7.96 -11.84 -16.39
N SER A 62 7.62 -10.88 -15.53
CA SER A 62 6.78 -9.74 -15.93
C SER A 62 7.49 -8.84 -16.95
N GLY A 63 8.80 -8.64 -16.82
CA GLY A 63 9.61 -7.88 -17.77
C GLY A 63 9.72 -8.57 -19.14
N ASP A 64 9.89 -9.89 -19.15
CA ASP A 64 9.93 -10.70 -20.37
C ASP A 64 8.60 -10.61 -21.13
N HIS A 65 7.47 -10.64 -20.43
CA HIS A 65 6.15 -10.46 -21.05
C HIS A 65 6.04 -9.08 -21.73
N MET A 66 6.51 -8.01 -21.08
CA MET A 66 6.52 -6.67 -21.66
C MET A 66 7.44 -6.58 -22.89
N MET A 67 8.58 -7.28 -22.89
CA MET A 67 9.47 -7.33 -24.04
C MET A 67 8.87 -8.09 -25.23
N LEU A 68 8.10 -9.15 -24.96
CA LEU A 68 7.31 -9.85 -25.99
C LEU A 68 6.22 -8.95 -26.57
N LEU A 69 5.54 -8.16 -25.71
CA LEU A 69 4.54 -7.19 -26.16
C LEU A 69 5.17 -6.11 -27.06
N GLU A 70 6.31 -5.55 -26.67
CA GLU A 70 7.08 -4.60 -27.50
C GLU A 70 7.40 -5.21 -28.88
N ALA A 71 7.88 -6.45 -28.92
CA ALA A 71 8.19 -7.13 -30.18
C ALA A 71 6.92 -7.37 -31.03
N ALA A 72 5.79 -7.73 -30.42
CA ALA A 72 4.52 -7.92 -31.11
C ALA A 72 4.00 -6.60 -31.71
N LEU A 73 4.11 -5.50 -30.96
CA LEU A 73 3.74 -4.16 -31.41
C LEU A 73 4.66 -3.66 -32.52
N GLN A 74 5.96 -3.93 -32.43
CA GLN A 74 6.93 -3.61 -33.47
C GLN A 74 6.60 -4.32 -34.80
N ASN A 75 6.23 -5.59 -34.73
CA ASN A 75 5.89 -6.39 -35.92
C ASN A 75 4.54 -6.01 -36.52
N SER A 76 3.56 -5.64 -35.70
CA SER A 76 2.21 -5.31 -36.15
C SER A 76 2.04 -3.86 -36.62
N GLN A 77 3.00 -2.97 -36.31
CA GLN A 77 2.96 -1.53 -36.62
C GLN A 77 1.67 -0.83 -36.18
N ARG A 78 0.99 -1.36 -35.17
CA ARG A 78 -0.29 -0.81 -34.69
C ARG A 78 -0.07 0.50 -33.94
N GLU A 79 -0.98 1.45 -34.17
CA GLU A 79 -0.94 2.78 -33.54
C GLU A 79 -1.70 2.84 -32.21
N ASP A 80 -2.47 1.80 -31.87
CA ASP A 80 -3.28 1.74 -30.66
C ASP A 80 -3.12 0.40 -29.91
N LEU A 81 -3.16 0.48 -28.58
CA LEU A 81 -3.25 -0.66 -27.68
C LEU A 81 -4.69 -1.16 -27.58
N THR A 82 -4.87 -2.47 -27.56
CA THR A 82 -6.15 -3.07 -27.16
C THR A 82 -6.39 -2.85 -25.66
N PRO A 83 -7.65 -2.86 -25.20
CA PRO A 83 -7.96 -2.76 -23.77
C PRO A 83 -7.33 -3.90 -22.94
N GLU A 84 -7.19 -5.10 -23.53
CA GLU A 84 -6.54 -6.25 -22.89
C GLU A 84 -5.03 -6.01 -22.71
N GLU A 85 -4.36 -5.47 -23.72
CA GLU A 85 -2.93 -5.12 -23.65
C GLU A 85 -2.68 -3.99 -22.64
N LEU A 86 -3.56 -2.99 -22.58
CA LEU A 86 -3.49 -1.92 -21.59
C LEU A 86 -3.58 -2.47 -20.16
N GLN A 87 -4.56 -3.34 -19.91
CA GLN A 87 -4.72 -3.99 -18.61
C GLN A 87 -3.53 -4.87 -18.25
N ALA A 88 -2.91 -5.53 -19.23
CA ALA A 88 -1.68 -6.32 -19.02
C ALA A 88 -0.48 -5.43 -18.64
N ILE A 89 -0.36 -4.24 -19.24
CA ILE A 89 0.69 -3.26 -18.88
C ILE A 89 0.47 -2.75 -17.46
N ASP A 90 -0.77 -2.42 -17.07
CA ASP A 90 -1.08 -1.98 -15.71
C ASP A 90 -0.80 -3.08 -14.67
N ALA A 91 -1.17 -4.33 -14.96
CA ALA A 91 -0.86 -5.47 -14.11
C ALA A 91 0.66 -5.70 -13.96
N ALA A 92 1.43 -5.49 -15.04
CA ALA A 92 2.88 -5.54 -15.00
C ALA A 92 3.45 -4.42 -14.12
N ARG A 93 2.97 -3.18 -14.29
CA ARG A 93 3.36 -2.03 -13.46
C ARG A 93 3.15 -2.31 -11.97
N ASP A 94 1.98 -2.83 -11.60
CA ASP A 94 1.66 -3.17 -10.21
C ASP A 94 2.57 -4.28 -9.68
N THR A 95 2.83 -5.30 -10.49
CA THR A 95 3.77 -6.38 -10.13
C THR A 95 5.18 -5.83 -9.86
N PHE A 96 5.67 -4.94 -10.73
CA PHE A 96 6.98 -4.29 -10.55
C PHE A 96 7.03 -3.46 -9.28
N LYS A 97 5.96 -2.71 -8.97
CA LYS A 97 5.87 -1.90 -7.75
C LYS A 97 5.88 -2.77 -6.49
N VAL A 98 5.03 -3.80 -6.44
CA VAL A 98 4.96 -4.73 -5.30
C VAL A 98 6.31 -5.41 -5.07
N CYS A 99 6.94 -5.96 -6.13
CA CYS A 99 8.25 -6.58 -6.00
C CYS A 99 9.34 -5.60 -5.55
N ALA A 100 9.30 -4.35 -6.03
CA ALA A 100 10.25 -3.32 -5.61
C ALA A 100 10.07 -2.93 -4.14
N ASP A 101 8.83 -2.72 -3.71
CA ASP A 101 8.51 -2.39 -2.33
C ASP A 101 8.90 -3.55 -1.38
N GLU A 102 8.62 -4.80 -1.76
CA GLU A 102 9.06 -5.99 -1.01
C GLU A 102 10.59 -6.05 -0.86
N LEU A 103 11.34 -5.89 -1.97
CA LEU A 103 12.81 -5.92 -1.94
C LEU A 103 13.41 -4.76 -1.14
N LYS A 104 12.81 -3.55 -1.23
CA LYS A 104 13.24 -2.37 -0.48
C LYS A 104 12.99 -2.53 1.01
N ASN A 105 11.82 -3.02 1.40
CA ASN A 105 11.46 -3.29 2.81
C ASN A 105 12.37 -4.34 3.44
N ASP A 106 12.76 -5.36 2.65
CA ASP A 106 13.64 -6.43 3.09
C ASP A 106 15.13 -6.07 3.08
N GLY A 107 15.51 -4.88 2.60
CA GLY A 107 16.91 -4.46 2.44
C GLY A 107 17.69 -5.22 1.37
N GLU A 108 17.01 -5.97 0.51
CA GLU A 108 17.59 -6.81 -0.55
C GLU A 108 17.56 -6.09 -1.92
N TRP A 109 17.13 -4.83 -1.96
CA TRP A 109 17.11 -4.02 -3.16
C TRP A 109 18.54 -3.62 -3.56
N MET A 110 18.99 -4.06 -4.74
CA MET A 110 20.33 -3.76 -5.25
C MET A 110 20.37 -2.51 -6.14
N GLY A 111 19.21 -2.06 -6.62
CA GLY A 111 19.10 -0.98 -7.60
C GLY A 111 19.65 -1.34 -8.98
N VAL A 112 19.75 -0.33 -9.84
CA VAL A 112 20.30 -0.44 -11.21
C VAL A 112 21.74 -0.97 -11.17
N PRO A 113 22.14 -1.88 -12.08
CA PRO A 113 21.40 -2.40 -13.25
C PRO A 113 20.53 -3.63 -12.97
N PHE A 114 20.53 -4.14 -11.75
CA PHE A 114 19.96 -5.44 -11.42
C PHE A 114 18.48 -5.37 -11.07
N ASP A 115 18.06 -4.28 -10.41
CA ASP A 115 16.71 -4.06 -9.95
C ASP A 115 16.14 -2.78 -10.58
N LEU A 116 15.62 -2.89 -11.82
CA LEU A 116 15.15 -1.75 -12.63
C LEU A 116 13.75 -1.27 -12.27
N GLU A 117 13.61 -0.05 -11.79
CA GLU A 117 12.29 0.52 -11.53
C GLU A 117 11.40 0.55 -12.78
N TRP A 118 10.08 0.60 -12.60
CA TRP A 118 9.11 0.58 -13.70
C TRP A 118 9.44 1.60 -14.80
N PHE A 119 9.87 2.81 -14.41
CA PHE A 119 10.21 3.86 -15.37
C PHE A 119 11.46 3.51 -16.20
N GLU A 120 12.45 2.85 -15.59
CA GLU A 120 13.70 2.44 -16.25
C GLU A 120 13.44 1.27 -17.20
N LEU A 121 12.51 0.38 -16.86
CA LEU A 121 12.04 -0.65 -17.77
C LEU A 121 11.33 -0.02 -18.98
N LEU A 122 10.39 0.91 -18.75
CA LEU A 122 9.67 1.57 -19.83
C LEU A 122 10.58 2.37 -20.76
N GLU A 123 11.69 2.93 -20.26
CA GLU A 123 12.68 3.59 -21.11
C GLU A 123 13.35 2.64 -22.11
N ARG A 124 13.37 1.34 -21.82
CA ARG A 124 13.89 0.31 -22.74
C ARG A 124 12.85 -0.20 -23.74
N LEU A 125 11.57 0.16 -23.56
CA LEU A 125 10.44 -0.29 -24.37
C LEU A 125 9.75 0.92 -25.03
N PRO A 126 10.36 1.53 -26.07
CA PRO A 126 9.92 2.80 -26.61
C PRO A 126 8.53 2.77 -27.25
N ILE A 127 8.12 1.66 -27.88
CA ILE A 127 6.82 1.54 -28.54
C ILE A 127 5.72 1.43 -27.48
N VAL A 128 5.86 0.51 -26.52
CA VAL A 128 4.96 0.36 -25.37
C VAL A 128 4.85 1.68 -24.62
N LYS A 129 5.96 2.37 -24.33
CA LYS A 129 5.94 3.67 -23.64
C LYS A 129 5.15 4.72 -24.39
N ARG A 130 5.32 4.80 -25.72
CA ARG A 130 4.59 5.77 -26.56
C ARG A 130 3.09 5.49 -26.57
N LEU A 131 2.72 4.23 -26.82
CA LEU A 131 1.32 3.82 -26.93
C LEU A 131 0.60 3.90 -25.59
N TYR A 132 1.25 3.49 -24.49
CA TYR A 132 0.68 3.56 -23.15
C TYR A 132 0.38 5.01 -22.73
N ARG A 133 1.29 5.94 -23.04
CA ARG A 133 1.04 7.37 -22.81
C ARG A 133 -0.12 7.89 -23.66
N ALA A 134 -0.17 7.50 -24.94
CA ALA A 134 -1.26 7.91 -25.82
C ALA A 134 -2.62 7.44 -25.28
N SER A 135 -2.71 6.21 -24.77
CA SER A 135 -3.94 5.71 -24.15
C SER A 135 -4.32 6.44 -22.85
N GLU A 136 -3.34 6.82 -22.00
CA GLU A 136 -3.61 7.62 -20.80
C GLU A 136 -4.23 9.00 -21.15
N PHE A 137 -3.75 9.62 -22.24
CA PHE A 137 -4.30 10.90 -22.71
C PHE A 137 -5.69 10.75 -23.35
N SER A 138 -5.96 9.67 -24.08
CA SER A 138 -7.28 9.41 -24.66
C SER A 138 -8.36 9.18 -23.60
N VAL A 139 -8.05 8.44 -22.53
CA VAL A 139 -8.97 8.23 -21.40
C VAL A 139 -9.33 9.54 -20.70
N MET A 140 -8.35 10.46 -20.55
CA MET A 140 -8.58 11.79 -19.99
C MET A 140 -9.43 12.69 -20.89
N GLY A 141 -9.26 12.58 -22.23
CA GLY A 141 -10.06 13.33 -23.20
C GLY A 141 -11.53 12.87 -23.28
N GLU A 142 -11.77 11.56 -23.17
CA GLU A 142 -13.13 11.01 -23.22
C GLU A 142 -13.94 11.31 -21.95
N SER A 143 -13.28 11.38 -20.78
CA SER A 143 -13.90 11.81 -19.52
C SER A 143 -14.46 13.25 -19.59
N THR A 144 -13.84 14.13 -20.39
CA THR A 144 -14.28 15.52 -20.55
C THR A 144 -15.43 15.74 -21.54
N LEU A 145 -15.82 14.72 -22.33
CA LEU A 145 -16.90 14.87 -23.33
C LEU A 145 -18.26 14.32 -22.88
N VAL A 146 -18.37 13.76 -21.68
CA VAL A 146 -19.63 13.19 -21.15
C VAL A 146 -20.48 14.23 -20.40
N GLU A 147 -20.01 15.46 -20.23
CA GLU A 147 -20.72 16.53 -19.49
C GLU A 147 -21.29 17.64 -20.40
N GLU A 148 -21.85 17.30 -21.57
CA GLU A 148 -22.83 18.19 -22.21
C GLU A 148 -24.17 17.48 -22.34
N VAL A 149 -25.01 17.64 -21.31
CA VAL A 149 -26.44 17.34 -21.37
C VAL A 149 -27.13 18.48 -22.14
N PRO A 150 -27.66 18.27 -23.35
CA PRO A 150 -28.37 19.32 -24.06
C PRO A 150 -29.79 19.42 -23.50
N ILE A 151 -30.03 20.32 -22.55
CA ILE A 151 -31.39 20.70 -22.16
C ILE A 151 -31.91 21.71 -23.18
N ALA A 152 -32.43 21.18 -24.29
CA ALA A 152 -33.32 21.93 -25.16
C ALA A 152 -34.79 21.59 -24.82
N ILE A 153 -35.58 22.66 -24.72
CA ILE A 153 -37.05 22.73 -24.85
C ILE A 153 -37.86 22.55 -23.56
N ALA A 154 -38.29 23.67 -22.99
CA ALA A 154 -39.68 23.82 -22.53
C ALA A 154 -40.11 25.30 -22.63
N ASN A 155 -40.73 25.60 -23.77
CA ASN A 155 -41.53 26.76 -24.04
C ASN A 155 -42.67 26.90 -23.00
N GLN A 156 -42.69 27.96 -22.19
CA GLN A 156 -43.93 28.54 -21.68
C GLN A 156 -43.86 30.07 -21.64
N LYS A 157 -44.32 30.63 -22.77
CA LYS A 157 -44.98 31.93 -22.85
C LYS A 157 -46.25 31.93 -21.96
N LYS A 158 -46.37 32.87 -21.03
CA LYS A 158 -47.52 33.80 -20.99
C LYS A 158 -47.24 35.06 -20.15
N PRO A 159 -47.60 36.26 -20.64
CA PRO A 159 -47.41 37.54 -19.96
C PRO A 159 -48.60 37.89 -19.04
N ASP A 160 -48.35 38.87 -18.16
CA ASP A 160 -49.26 39.76 -17.39
C ASP A 160 -50.64 39.25 -16.96
#